data_AF-A0A1J5L5E6-F1
#
_entry.id   AF-A0A1J5L5E6-F1
#
_cell.length_a   1.000
_cell.length_b   1.000
_cell.length_c   1.000
_cell.angle_alpha   90.00
_cell.angle_beta   90.00
_cell.angle_gamma   90.00
#
_symmetry.space_group_name_H-M   'P 1'
#
loop_
_entity.id
_entity.type
_entity.pdbx_description
1 polymer ?
#
loop_
_entity_poly.entity_id
_entity_poly.type
_entity_poly.pdbx_seq_one_letter_code
_entity_poly.pdbx_strand_id
1 'polypeptide(L)'
;MRARFLISVAGICAATALSADVAYVTCQNGNVLSVIDLDTGTQERWPLPGQPAGIAVSDFGIFTVSPDTKEVRRLDPVSGAEQARATLEGGPNGIALDQLRRRVFVSDWYNARIWVLRAEDLSVVGELETGAAPAGLALSPDGRYLASADRDADQVSIFDAETLMQLARHRVGLRPFGLAFADDGRLFVGNVGSDDMSVLDPLLGPLTTVAVGARPYAVTFAQARAYVSNQYEDTVSVIDMGTLETIAKIAVGEYPEGIDVTSDGASVLVANWFENTLSRIDVSSLTVVEQWETGDGPRAFGAFILPD
;
A
#
# COMPACT_ATOMS: atom_id res chain seq x y z
N MET A 1 -40.28 -19.72 57.69
CA MET A 1 -38.85 -19.95 57.38
C MET A 1 -38.69 -20.07 55.87
N ARG A 2 -38.13 -19.02 55.27
CA ARG A 2 -37.45 -18.85 53.97
C ARG A 2 -37.96 -19.59 52.71
N ALA A 3 -38.55 -18.78 51.82
CA ALA A 3 -38.81 -19.07 50.41
C ALA A 3 -37.51 -19.25 49.62
N ARG A 4 -37.51 -20.20 48.66
CA ARG A 4 -36.44 -20.39 47.67
C ARG A 4 -36.82 -19.64 46.40
N PHE A 5 -36.11 -18.57 46.09
CA PHE A 5 -36.13 -17.93 44.77
C PHE A 5 -35.13 -18.66 43.86
N LEU A 6 -35.62 -19.20 42.75
CA LEU A 6 -34.81 -19.63 41.62
C LEU A 6 -34.51 -18.38 40.77
N ILE A 7 -33.26 -17.96 40.74
CA ILE A 7 -32.79 -16.93 39.82
C ILE A 7 -32.29 -17.66 38.57
N SER A 8 -33.04 -17.53 37.47
CA SER A 8 -32.56 -17.89 36.13
C SER A 8 -31.62 -16.80 35.64
N VAL A 9 -30.33 -17.11 35.53
CA VAL A 9 -29.36 -16.23 34.86
C VAL A 9 -29.46 -16.52 33.37
N ALA A 10 -30.14 -15.63 32.64
CA ALA A 10 -30.07 -15.59 31.18
C ALA A 10 -28.70 -15.00 30.82
N GLY A 11 -27.80 -15.83 30.30
CA GLY A 11 -26.53 -15.39 29.75
C GLY A 11 -26.78 -14.60 28.47
N ILE A 12 -26.56 -13.29 28.50
CA ILE A 12 -26.40 -12.48 27.29
C ILE A 12 -25.05 -12.90 26.69
N CYS A 13 -25.07 -13.70 25.64
CA CYS A 13 -23.92 -13.79 24.74
C CYS A 13 -23.85 -12.44 24.03
N ALA A 14 -23.00 -11.54 24.52
CA ALA A 14 -22.50 -10.46 23.70
C ALA A 14 -21.68 -11.15 22.60
N ALA A 15 -22.27 -11.31 21.42
CA ALA A 15 -21.49 -11.51 20.22
C ALA A 15 -20.59 -10.29 20.12
N THR A 16 -19.30 -10.47 20.41
CA THR A 16 -18.29 -9.53 19.97
C THR A 16 -18.46 -9.49 18.47
N ALA A 17 -18.98 -8.39 17.93
CA ALA A 17 -18.81 -8.10 16.53
C ALA A 17 -17.31 -8.21 16.31
N LEU A 18 -16.90 -9.17 15.48
CA LEU A 18 -15.57 -9.10 14.89
C LEU A 18 -15.52 -7.73 14.24
N SER A 19 -14.47 -6.97 14.56
CA SER A 19 -14.21 -5.71 13.87
C SER A 19 -14.09 -6.02 12.37
N ALA A 20 -14.28 -5.01 11.53
CA ALA A 20 -14.16 -5.12 10.08
C ALA A 20 -12.90 -4.39 9.60
N ASP A 21 -12.24 -4.92 8.56
CA ASP A 21 -11.11 -4.28 7.91
C ASP A 21 -11.41 -2.78 7.68
N VAL A 22 -10.45 -1.92 7.98
CA VAL A 22 -10.58 -0.47 7.81
C VAL A 22 -9.62 0.02 6.73
N ALA A 23 -10.14 0.69 5.71
CA ALA A 23 -9.33 1.36 4.70
C ALA A 23 -9.03 2.82 5.09
N TYR A 24 -7.75 3.20 5.01
CA TYR A 24 -7.25 4.55 5.24
C TYR A 24 -6.71 5.13 3.94
N VAL A 25 -7.48 5.97 3.26
CA VAL A 25 -7.15 6.48 1.94
C VAL A 25 -6.59 7.90 2.03
N THR A 26 -5.30 8.06 1.72
CA THR A 26 -4.68 9.39 1.59
C THR A 26 -5.28 10.13 0.40
N CYS A 27 -5.89 11.28 0.65
CA CYS A 27 -6.53 12.11 -0.37
C CYS A 27 -5.68 13.37 -0.60
N GLN A 28 -4.86 13.32 -1.64
CA GLN A 28 -3.79 14.27 -1.92
C GLN A 28 -4.32 15.69 -2.12
N ASN A 29 -5.28 15.89 -3.01
CA ASN A 29 -5.81 17.22 -3.30
C ASN A 29 -6.67 17.76 -2.14
N GLY A 30 -7.40 16.85 -1.48
CA GLY A 30 -8.31 17.17 -0.38
C GLY A 30 -7.61 17.47 0.95
N ASN A 31 -6.32 17.14 1.11
CA ASN A 31 -5.60 17.28 2.37
C ASN A 31 -6.29 16.57 3.55
N VAL A 32 -6.81 15.36 3.28
CA VAL A 32 -7.50 14.52 4.27
C VAL A 32 -7.06 13.06 4.16
N LEU A 33 -7.28 12.32 5.23
CA LEU A 33 -7.31 10.87 5.24
C LEU A 33 -8.78 10.44 5.30
N SER A 34 -9.27 9.74 4.28
CA SER A 34 -10.58 9.09 4.34
C SER A 34 -10.46 7.75 5.07
N VAL A 35 -11.32 7.51 6.04
CA VAL A 35 -11.34 6.28 6.84
C VAL A 35 -12.65 5.58 6.58
N ILE A 36 -12.60 4.32 6.15
CA ILE A 36 -13.77 3.58 5.67
C ILE A 36 -13.77 2.20 6.31
N ASP A 37 -14.81 1.91 7.09
CA ASP A 37 -15.09 0.56 7.61
C ASP A 37 -15.70 -0.27 6.46
N LEU A 38 -15.02 -1.36 6.07
CA LEU A 38 -15.34 -2.09 4.84
C LEU A 38 -16.54 -3.05 4.95
N ASP A 39 -17.08 -3.27 6.14
CA ASP A 39 -18.30 -4.08 6.32
C ASP A 39 -19.54 -3.22 6.44
N THR A 40 -19.44 -2.10 7.15
CA THR A 40 -20.58 -1.20 7.39
C THR A 40 -20.67 -0.08 6.36
N GLY A 41 -19.58 0.21 5.65
CA GLY A 41 -19.45 1.37 4.76
C GLY A 41 -19.43 2.71 5.50
N THR A 42 -19.24 2.71 6.82
CA THR A 42 -19.15 3.94 7.64
C THR A 42 -17.89 4.70 7.27
N GLN A 43 -17.99 6.02 7.14
CA GLN A 43 -16.89 6.86 6.68
C GLN A 43 -16.60 8.03 7.61
N GLU A 44 -15.31 8.33 7.78
CA GLU A 44 -14.81 9.55 8.38
C GLU A 44 -13.77 10.22 7.47
N ARG A 45 -13.49 11.50 7.75
CA ARG A 45 -12.40 12.23 7.10
C ARG A 45 -11.59 12.96 8.15
N TRP A 46 -10.32 12.62 8.27
CA TRP A 46 -9.41 13.27 9.21
C TRP A 46 -8.53 14.28 8.47
N PRO A 47 -8.31 15.49 9.01
CA PRO A 47 -7.39 16.45 8.41
C PRO A 47 -5.97 15.89 8.29
N LEU A 48 -5.39 15.95 7.10
CA LEU A 48 -4.04 15.50 6.83
C LEU A 48 -3.37 16.44 5.81
N PRO A 49 -2.82 17.57 6.26
CA PRO A 49 -2.30 18.60 5.38
C PRO A 49 -1.00 18.19 4.67
N GLY A 50 -0.74 18.84 3.53
CA GLY A 50 0.51 18.72 2.79
C GLY A 50 0.47 17.70 1.67
N GLN A 51 -0.68 17.54 1.02
CA GLN A 51 -0.85 16.68 -0.14
C GLN A 51 -0.53 15.19 0.10
N PRO A 52 -1.14 14.55 1.11
CA PRO A 52 -0.76 13.21 1.54
C PRO A 52 -0.83 12.19 0.40
N ALA A 53 0.20 11.35 0.27
CA ALA A 53 0.34 10.37 -0.81
C ALA A 53 0.69 8.98 -0.27
N GLY A 54 1.92 8.81 0.21
CA GLY A 54 2.41 7.54 0.76
C GLY A 54 1.69 7.16 2.04
N ILE A 55 1.33 5.89 2.17
CA ILE A 55 0.71 5.35 3.39
C ILE A 55 1.18 3.92 3.70
N ALA A 56 1.38 3.62 4.99
CA ALA A 56 1.59 2.27 5.50
C ALA A 56 0.83 2.11 6.83
N VAL A 57 -0.07 1.13 6.90
CA VAL A 57 -0.95 0.92 8.05
C VAL A 57 -0.57 -0.35 8.82
N SER A 58 -0.74 -0.32 10.15
CA SER A 58 -0.63 -1.47 11.05
C SER A 58 -1.31 -1.14 12.37
N ASP A 59 -1.49 -2.14 13.24
CA ASP A 59 -1.96 -1.95 14.62
C ASP A 59 -1.12 -0.94 15.40
N PHE A 60 0.16 -0.80 15.03
CA PHE A 60 1.05 0.13 15.69
C PHE A 60 0.80 1.59 15.31
N GLY A 61 0.20 1.84 14.16
CA GLY A 61 -0.04 3.19 13.66
C GLY A 61 -0.25 3.25 12.16
N ILE A 62 -0.84 4.36 11.75
CA ILE A 62 -0.95 4.79 10.36
C ILE A 62 0.24 5.71 10.08
N PHE A 63 1.11 5.31 9.17
CA PHE A 63 2.22 6.12 8.72
C PHE A 63 1.88 6.79 7.40
N THR A 64 2.06 8.11 7.31
CA THR A 64 1.75 8.86 6.09
C THR A 64 2.89 9.78 5.68
N VAL A 65 3.00 10.03 4.38
CA VAL A 65 3.92 11.01 3.80
C VAL A 65 3.12 12.10 3.08
N SER A 66 3.37 13.34 3.47
CA SER A 66 2.83 14.56 2.85
C SER A 66 3.95 15.26 2.08
N PRO A 67 4.08 15.07 0.75
CA PRO A 67 5.22 15.56 -0.02
C PRO A 67 5.35 17.09 -0.04
N ASP A 68 4.24 17.83 0.01
CA ASP A 68 4.25 19.30 -0.06
C ASP A 68 4.86 19.91 1.22
N THR A 69 4.48 19.39 2.39
CA THR A 69 5.06 19.81 3.67
C THR A 69 6.32 19.03 4.05
N LYS A 70 6.63 17.96 3.31
CA LYS A 70 7.72 17.01 3.55
C LYS A 70 7.62 16.28 4.88
N GLU A 71 6.40 16.15 5.39
CA GLU A 71 6.17 15.58 6.71
C GLU A 71 5.85 14.10 6.61
N VAL A 72 6.49 13.33 7.48
CA VAL A 72 6.10 11.96 7.81
C VAL A 72 5.35 12.02 9.13
N ARG A 73 4.20 11.36 9.21
CA ARG A 73 3.40 11.31 10.43
C ARG A 73 3.12 9.87 10.82
N ARG A 74 2.95 9.66 12.13
CA ARG A 74 2.34 8.47 12.70
C ARG A 74 1.06 8.88 13.41
N LEU A 75 -0.05 8.30 13.01
CA LEU A 75 -1.37 8.55 13.60
C LEU A 75 -1.84 7.30 14.35
N ASP A 76 -2.62 7.52 15.39
CA ASP A 76 -3.37 6.47 16.08
C ASP A 76 -4.45 5.89 15.15
N PRO A 77 -4.52 4.57 14.92
CA PRO A 77 -5.46 3.99 13.97
C PRO A 77 -6.94 4.16 14.35
N VAL A 78 -7.24 4.32 15.64
CA VAL A 78 -8.62 4.39 16.12
C VAL A 78 -9.12 5.83 16.16
N SER A 79 -8.31 6.74 16.72
CA SER A 79 -8.72 8.14 16.96
C SER A 79 -8.23 9.12 15.91
N GLY A 80 -7.30 8.73 15.04
CA GLY A 80 -6.63 9.63 14.10
C GLY A 80 -5.70 10.65 14.74
N ALA A 81 -5.49 10.57 16.06
CA ALA A 81 -4.61 11.49 16.78
C ALA A 81 -3.16 11.32 16.32
N GLU A 82 -2.48 12.43 16.02
CA GLU A 82 -1.07 12.40 15.68
C GLU A 82 -0.22 12.03 16.90
N GLN A 83 0.59 10.98 16.76
CA GLN A 83 1.45 10.45 17.82
C GLN A 83 2.92 10.83 17.61
N ALA A 84 3.36 10.98 16.35
CA ALA A 84 4.71 11.43 16.01
C ALA A 84 4.72 12.15 14.65
N ARG A 85 5.72 13.01 14.47
CA ARG A 85 5.97 13.77 13.24
C ARG A 85 7.45 13.98 13.03
N ALA A 86 7.90 13.85 11.78
CA ALA A 86 9.19 14.32 11.31
C ALA A 86 9.02 15.13 10.02
N THR A 87 9.88 16.13 9.82
CA THR A 87 10.00 16.83 8.53
C THR A 87 11.31 16.41 7.89
N LEU A 88 11.24 15.87 6.68
CA LEU A 88 12.40 15.38 5.95
C LEU A 88 12.89 16.41 4.94
N GLU A 89 14.20 16.40 4.69
CA GLU A 89 14.75 17.11 3.53
C GLU A 89 14.45 16.32 2.24
N GLY A 90 14.56 17.01 1.09
CA GLY A 90 14.31 16.41 -0.22
C GLY A 90 12.84 16.39 -0.63
N GLY A 91 12.44 15.31 -1.29
CA GLY A 91 11.09 15.05 -1.80
C GLY A 91 10.56 13.70 -1.31
N PRO A 92 10.17 13.60 -0.02
CA PRO A 92 9.63 12.35 0.51
C PRO A 92 8.33 11.98 -0.21
N ASN A 93 8.17 10.72 -0.61
CA ASN A 93 7.00 10.28 -1.38
C ASN A 93 6.44 8.91 -0.96
N GLY A 94 7.12 7.83 -1.30
CA GLY A 94 6.71 6.46 -0.98
C GLY A 94 7.12 6.07 0.43
N ILE A 95 6.44 5.07 0.99
CA ILE A 95 6.67 4.62 2.37
C ILE A 95 6.52 3.09 2.48
N ALA A 96 7.32 2.48 3.35
CA ALA A 96 7.15 1.08 3.75
C ALA A 96 7.42 0.93 5.25
N LEU A 97 6.68 0.05 5.92
CA LEU A 97 6.80 -0.22 7.35
C LEU A 97 7.43 -1.61 7.59
N ASP A 98 8.59 -1.64 8.23
CA ASP A 98 9.16 -2.85 8.83
C ASP A 98 8.59 -3.02 10.23
N GLN A 99 7.48 -3.76 10.34
CA GLN A 99 6.86 -4.04 11.63
C GLN A 99 7.77 -4.86 12.55
N LEU A 100 8.54 -5.80 11.98
CA LEU A 100 9.42 -6.70 12.74
C LEU A 100 10.53 -5.91 13.46
N ARG A 101 11.15 -4.97 12.76
CA ARG A 101 12.29 -4.19 13.29
C ARG A 101 11.93 -2.78 13.69
N ARG A 102 10.64 -2.41 13.59
CA ARG A 102 10.11 -1.13 14.07
C ARG A 102 10.74 0.07 13.35
N ARG A 103 10.83 -0.04 12.02
CA ARG A 103 11.40 1.01 11.16
C ARG A 103 10.43 1.40 10.05
N VAL A 104 10.52 2.66 9.66
CA VAL A 104 9.80 3.21 8.51
C VAL A 104 10.83 3.62 7.48
N PHE A 105 10.59 3.22 6.24
CA PHE A 105 11.39 3.62 5.09
C PHE A 105 10.62 4.65 4.28
N VAL A 106 11.25 5.75 3.89
CA VAL A 106 10.62 6.78 3.06
C VAL A 106 11.52 7.12 1.88
N SER A 107 11.01 7.00 0.66
CA SER A 107 11.77 7.31 -0.55
C SER A 107 11.90 8.82 -0.74
N ASP A 108 13.07 9.29 -1.16
CA ASP A 108 13.34 10.69 -1.49
C ASP A 108 13.49 10.85 -3.01
N TRP A 109 12.42 11.28 -3.64
CA TRP A 109 12.30 11.42 -5.09
C TRP A 109 13.40 12.29 -5.71
N TYR A 110 13.92 13.27 -4.98
CA TYR A 110 14.86 14.25 -5.54
C TYR A 110 16.33 13.93 -5.28
N ASN A 111 16.65 13.02 -4.35
CA ASN A 111 18.03 12.81 -3.89
C ASN A 111 18.54 11.36 -3.99
N ALA A 112 17.86 10.48 -4.74
CA ALA A 112 18.31 9.11 -4.98
C ALA A 112 18.66 8.36 -3.67
N ARG A 113 17.75 8.44 -2.69
CA ARG A 113 17.92 7.78 -1.40
C ARG A 113 16.61 7.33 -0.78
N ILE A 114 16.74 6.50 0.26
CA ILE A 114 15.68 6.14 1.20
C ILE A 114 16.09 6.63 2.58
N TRP A 115 15.20 7.33 3.26
CA TRP A 115 15.31 7.61 4.69
C TRP A 115 14.93 6.38 5.51
N VAL A 116 15.68 6.10 6.57
CA VAL A 116 15.35 5.09 7.58
C VAL A 116 15.00 5.80 8.88
N LEU A 117 13.78 5.60 9.38
CA LEU A 117 13.26 6.23 10.58
C LEU A 117 12.87 5.16 11.60
N ARG A 118 12.95 5.48 12.91
CA ARG A 118 12.28 4.65 13.94
C ARG A 118 10.78 4.81 13.82
N ALA A 119 10.04 3.71 13.91
CA ALA A 119 8.59 3.76 13.83
C ALA A 119 7.96 4.50 15.04
N GLU A 120 8.60 4.44 16.21
CA GLU A 120 8.06 5.01 17.45
C GLU A 120 7.89 6.53 17.40
N ASP A 121 8.95 7.23 17.01
CA ASP A 121 9.08 8.69 17.12
C ASP A 121 9.46 9.37 15.80
N LEU A 122 9.63 8.60 14.71
CA LEU A 122 10.06 9.09 13.41
C LEU A 122 11.43 9.77 13.42
N SER A 123 12.28 9.47 14.40
CA SER A 123 13.68 9.91 14.37
C SER A 123 14.42 9.23 13.22
N VAL A 124 15.14 10.02 12.42
CA VAL A 124 15.99 9.52 11.34
C VAL A 124 17.19 8.78 11.94
N VAL A 125 17.43 7.55 11.49
CA VAL A 125 18.52 6.67 11.96
C VAL A 125 19.46 6.24 10.85
N GLY A 126 19.15 6.53 9.60
CA GLY A 126 20.02 6.22 8.48
C GLY A 126 19.45 6.64 7.14
N GLU A 127 20.26 6.45 6.11
CA GLU A 127 19.93 6.67 4.70
C GLU A 127 20.49 5.51 3.87
N LEU A 128 19.75 5.11 2.85
CA LEU A 128 20.19 4.12 1.86
C LEU A 128 20.31 4.79 0.51
N GLU A 129 21.40 4.56 -0.21
CA GLU A 129 21.57 5.08 -1.58
C GLU A 129 20.78 4.21 -2.57
N THR A 130 20.01 4.85 -3.45
CA THR A 130 19.23 4.19 -4.51
C THR A 130 19.65 4.68 -5.90
N GLY A 131 18.92 4.27 -6.94
CA GLY A 131 18.91 4.96 -8.23
C GLY A 131 18.10 6.27 -8.18
N ALA A 132 18.04 6.96 -9.31
CA ALA A 132 17.35 8.24 -9.44
C ALA A 132 15.82 8.11 -9.30
N ALA A 133 15.20 9.08 -8.61
CA ALA A 133 13.76 9.16 -8.35
C ALA A 133 13.14 7.86 -7.80
N PRO A 134 13.58 7.39 -6.61
CA PRO A 134 12.94 6.25 -5.97
C PRO A 134 11.47 6.58 -5.66
N ALA A 135 10.57 5.75 -6.16
CA ALA A 135 9.12 5.88 -6.01
C ALA A 135 8.62 4.94 -4.90
N GLY A 136 8.06 3.79 -5.26
CA GLY A 136 7.52 2.80 -4.33
C GLY A 136 8.59 2.02 -3.59
N LEU A 137 8.23 1.59 -2.38
CA LEU A 137 9.03 0.76 -1.50
C LEU A 137 8.20 -0.45 -1.06
N ALA A 138 8.80 -1.63 -0.95
CA ALA A 138 8.14 -2.80 -0.35
C ALA A 138 9.15 -3.67 0.41
N LEU A 139 8.65 -4.31 1.46
CA LEU A 139 9.37 -5.37 2.16
C LEU A 139 8.89 -6.74 1.68
N SER A 140 9.78 -7.71 1.65
CA SER A 140 9.38 -9.10 1.45
C SER A 140 8.60 -9.62 2.68
N PRO A 141 7.63 -10.54 2.50
CA PRO A 141 6.82 -11.06 3.61
C PRO A 141 7.63 -11.68 4.75
N ASP A 142 8.79 -12.26 4.43
CA ASP A 142 9.73 -12.82 5.40
C ASP A 142 10.64 -11.76 6.08
N GLY A 143 10.49 -10.48 5.73
CA GLY A 143 11.24 -9.37 6.28
C GLY A 143 12.73 -9.39 5.95
N ARG A 144 13.15 -10.13 4.91
CA ARG A 144 14.56 -10.23 4.49
C ARG A 144 14.99 -9.12 3.55
N TYR A 145 14.12 -8.67 2.65
CA TYR A 145 14.45 -7.73 1.60
C TYR A 145 13.63 -6.46 1.69
N LEU A 146 14.26 -5.33 1.45
CA LEU A 146 13.62 -4.07 1.08
C LEU A 146 13.92 -3.79 -0.39
N ALA A 147 12.89 -3.48 -1.18
CA ALA A 147 13.02 -3.10 -2.58
C ALA A 147 12.60 -1.65 -2.80
N SER A 148 13.24 -1.00 -3.77
CA SER A 148 12.90 0.34 -4.25
C SER A 148 12.76 0.37 -5.77
N ALA A 149 11.70 0.99 -6.26
CA ALA A 149 11.50 1.27 -7.67
C ALA A 149 12.19 2.60 -8.02
N ASP A 150 13.35 2.54 -8.68
CA ASP A 150 14.13 3.72 -9.05
C ASP A 150 13.66 4.22 -10.42
N ARG A 151 12.62 5.06 -10.40
CA ARG A 151 11.84 5.40 -11.59
C ARG A 151 12.69 5.96 -12.71
N ASP A 152 13.49 6.99 -12.44
CA ASP A 152 14.24 7.69 -13.49
C ASP A 152 15.56 6.97 -13.84
N ALA A 153 15.85 5.86 -13.16
CA ALA A 153 16.97 4.97 -13.46
C ALA A 153 16.55 3.66 -14.15
N ASP A 154 15.25 3.43 -14.40
CA ASP A 154 14.70 2.23 -15.04
C ASP A 154 15.19 0.92 -14.37
N GLN A 155 15.27 0.91 -13.04
CA GLN A 155 15.80 -0.20 -12.26
C GLN A 155 15.06 -0.39 -10.93
N VAL A 156 15.33 -1.52 -10.27
CA VAL A 156 15.05 -1.72 -8.84
C VAL A 156 16.33 -1.85 -8.04
N SER A 157 16.36 -1.25 -6.85
CA SER A 157 17.42 -1.44 -5.84
C SER A 157 16.91 -2.39 -4.74
N ILE A 158 17.71 -3.40 -4.40
CA ILE A 158 17.39 -4.42 -3.39
C ILE A 158 18.38 -4.33 -2.24
N PHE A 159 17.87 -4.30 -1.01
CA PHE A 159 18.63 -4.21 0.22
C PHE A 159 18.31 -5.38 1.14
N ASP A 160 19.29 -5.80 1.92
CA ASP A 160 19.07 -6.64 3.09
C ASP A 160 18.35 -5.80 4.14
N ALA A 161 17.14 -6.18 4.51
CA ALA A 161 16.35 -5.38 5.44
C ALA A 161 17.02 -5.32 6.82
N GLU A 162 17.67 -6.37 7.28
CA GLU A 162 18.27 -6.39 8.61
C GLU A 162 19.47 -5.44 8.72
N THR A 163 20.44 -5.64 7.84
CA THR A 163 21.74 -4.99 7.84
C THR A 163 21.74 -3.67 7.08
N LEU A 164 20.68 -3.40 6.30
CA LEU A 164 20.52 -2.24 5.44
C LEU A 164 21.55 -2.15 4.30
N MET A 165 22.29 -3.22 4.03
CA MET A 165 23.26 -3.26 2.94
C MET A 165 22.57 -3.47 1.60
N GLN A 166 22.99 -2.75 0.57
CA GLN A 166 22.52 -3.00 -0.79
C GLN A 166 23.04 -4.35 -1.29
N LEU A 167 22.12 -5.21 -1.74
CA LEU A 167 22.40 -6.55 -2.24
C LEU A 167 22.48 -6.59 -3.77
N ALA A 168 21.58 -5.90 -4.46
CA ALA A 168 21.49 -5.96 -5.91
C ALA A 168 20.85 -4.69 -6.51
N ARG A 169 21.09 -4.50 -7.82
CA ARG A 169 20.37 -3.56 -8.68
C ARG A 169 20.02 -4.29 -9.97
N HIS A 170 18.75 -4.25 -10.37
CA HIS A 170 18.27 -4.95 -11.56
C HIS A 170 17.55 -3.98 -12.48
N ARG A 171 17.91 -3.98 -13.76
CA ARG A 171 17.15 -3.23 -14.77
C ARG A 171 15.77 -3.87 -14.97
N VAL A 172 14.76 -3.03 -15.15
CA VAL A 172 13.37 -3.44 -15.41
C VAL A 172 12.84 -2.68 -16.63
N GLY A 173 11.52 -2.64 -16.82
CA GLY A 173 10.89 -1.77 -17.80
C GLY A 173 11.12 -0.28 -17.50
N LEU A 174 10.54 0.58 -18.33
CA LEU A 174 10.75 2.02 -18.24
C LEU A 174 9.92 2.63 -17.12
N ARG A 175 10.54 3.49 -16.31
CA ARG A 175 9.91 4.23 -15.22
C ARG A 175 9.13 3.32 -14.26
N PRO A 176 9.79 2.39 -13.54
CA PRO A 176 9.13 1.61 -12.51
C PRO A 176 8.52 2.52 -11.44
N PHE A 177 7.37 2.15 -10.88
CA PHE A 177 6.68 2.98 -9.88
C PHE A 177 6.32 2.22 -8.61
N GLY A 178 5.21 1.48 -8.59
CA GLY A 178 4.83 0.60 -7.50
C GLY A 178 5.44 -0.79 -7.67
N LEU A 179 5.78 -1.42 -6.54
CA LEU A 179 6.29 -2.78 -6.50
C LEU A 179 5.75 -3.51 -5.27
N ALA A 180 5.66 -4.84 -5.35
CA ALA A 180 5.28 -5.68 -4.23
C ALA A 180 5.93 -7.06 -4.35
N PHE A 181 6.24 -7.65 -3.20
CA PHE A 181 6.69 -9.03 -3.11
C PHE A 181 5.49 -9.96 -2.99
N ALA A 182 5.48 -11.04 -3.77
CA ALA A 182 4.55 -12.15 -3.59
C ALA A 182 5.03 -13.08 -2.46
N ASP A 183 4.13 -13.92 -1.94
CA ASP A 183 4.44 -14.90 -0.89
C ASP A 183 5.47 -15.95 -1.33
N ASP A 184 5.63 -16.16 -2.63
CA ASP A 184 6.66 -17.05 -3.20
C ASP A 184 8.06 -16.39 -3.29
N GLY A 185 8.18 -15.13 -2.86
CA GLY A 185 9.43 -14.37 -2.82
C GLY A 185 9.77 -13.62 -4.10
N ARG A 186 9.01 -13.78 -5.18
CA ARG A 186 9.19 -12.99 -6.41
C ARG A 186 8.77 -11.54 -6.19
N LEU A 187 9.47 -10.62 -6.85
CA LEU A 187 9.17 -9.18 -6.88
C LEU A 187 8.46 -8.81 -8.17
N PHE A 188 7.32 -8.11 -8.05
CA PHE A 188 6.53 -7.62 -9.18
C PHE A 188 6.62 -6.09 -9.21
N VAL A 189 6.83 -5.51 -10.39
CA VAL A 189 7.11 -4.08 -10.58
C VAL A 189 6.28 -3.54 -11.73
N GLY A 190 5.42 -2.55 -11.47
CA GLY A 190 4.68 -1.83 -12.51
C GLY A 190 5.56 -0.78 -13.19
N ASN A 191 5.70 -0.86 -14.51
CA ASN A 191 6.54 0.05 -15.28
C ASN A 191 5.67 1.05 -16.06
N VAL A 192 5.46 2.24 -15.49
CA VAL A 192 4.55 3.25 -16.07
C VAL A 192 5.03 3.79 -17.42
N GLY A 193 6.32 3.64 -17.74
CA GLY A 193 6.90 4.14 -18.98
C GLY A 193 6.79 3.17 -20.15
N SER A 194 6.69 1.87 -19.88
CA SER A 194 6.68 0.80 -20.89
C SER A 194 5.35 0.03 -20.99
N ASP A 195 4.36 0.38 -20.18
CA ASP A 195 3.03 -0.27 -20.17
C ASP A 195 3.12 -1.80 -19.95
N ASP A 196 4.07 -2.22 -19.12
CA ASP A 196 4.31 -3.62 -18.75
C ASP A 196 4.62 -3.77 -17.26
N MET A 197 4.66 -5.02 -16.81
CA MET A 197 5.07 -5.39 -15.47
C MET A 197 6.28 -6.31 -15.52
N SER A 198 7.31 -6.01 -14.73
CA SER A 198 8.47 -6.89 -14.57
C SER A 198 8.26 -7.86 -13.40
N VAL A 199 8.65 -9.12 -13.59
CA VAL A 199 8.68 -10.15 -12.54
C VAL A 199 10.12 -10.58 -12.34
N LEU A 200 10.60 -10.52 -11.10
CA LEU A 200 12.01 -10.73 -10.78
C LEU A 200 12.18 -11.69 -9.60
N ASP A 201 13.30 -12.38 -9.59
CA ASP A 201 13.92 -12.86 -8.36
C ASP A 201 14.74 -11.70 -7.76
N PRO A 202 14.63 -11.41 -6.45
CA PRO A 202 15.29 -10.24 -5.85
C PRO A 202 16.82 -10.27 -5.96
N LEU A 203 17.45 -11.44 -6.03
CA LEU A 203 18.91 -11.56 -6.10
C LEU A 203 19.40 -11.90 -7.52
N LEU A 204 18.64 -12.73 -8.25
CA LEU A 204 19.03 -13.22 -9.56
C LEU A 204 18.60 -12.29 -10.71
N GLY A 205 17.61 -11.42 -10.47
CA GLY A 205 17.15 -10.41 -11.42
C GLY A 205 15.90 -10.82 -12.23
N PRO A 206 15.67 -10.18 -13.39
CA PRO A 206 14.43 -10.36 -14.15
C PRO A 206 14.21 -11.80 -14.61
N LEU A 207 13.00 -12.31 -14.37
CA LEU A 207 12.54 -13.61 -14.83
C LEU A 207 11.74 -13.49 -16.12
N THR A 208 10.83 -12.51 -16.17
CA THR A 208 10.01 -12.21 -17.35
C THR A 208 9.39 -10.81 -17.25
N THR A 209 8.78 -10.36 -18.35
CA THR A 209 7.83 -9.25 -18.36
C THR A 209 6.44 -9.76 -18.74
N VAL A 210 5.41 -9.08 -18.25
CA VAL A 210 4.00 -9.40 -18.49
C VAL A 210 3.30 -8.16 -19.03
N ALA A 211 2.56 -8.31 -20.13
CA ALA A 211 1.78 -7.22 -20.69
C ALA A 211 0.54 -6.95 -19.82
N VAL A 212 0.34 -5.69 -19.45
CA VAL A 212 -0.79 -5.22 -18.63
C VAL A 212 -1.50 -4.06 -19.34
N GLY A 213 -2.28 -3.26 -18.62
CA GLY A 213 -2.90 -2.06 -19.17
C GLY A 213 -1.95 -0.86 -19.22
N ALA A 214 -2.47 0.25 -19.74
CA ALA A 214 -1.68 1.47 -19.89
C ALA A 214 -1.31 2.10 -18.54
N ARG A 215 -0.04 2.46 -18.37
CA ARG A 215 0.54 3.12 -17.18
C ARG A 215 0.28 2.32 -15.88
N PRO A 216 0.82 1.09 -15.78
CA PRO A 216 0.63 0.27 -14.59
C PRO A 216 1.32 0.90 -13.37
N TYR A 217 0.56 1.17 -12.31
CA TYR A 217 1.02 1.98 -11.19
C TYR A 217 1.42 1.14 -9.97
N ALA A 218 0.50 0.38 -9.39
CA ALA A 218 0.73 -0.45 -8.21
C ALA A 218 0.26 -1.88 -8.43
N VAL A 219 0.74 -2.81 -7.59
CA VAL A 219 0.44 -4.24 -7.66
C VAL A 219 0.14 -4.78 -6.28
N THR A 220 -0.88 -5.63 -6.17
CA THR A 220 -1.20 -6.45 -4.98
C THR A 220 -1.52 -7.89 -5.38
N PHE A 221 -1.67 -8.78 -4.42
CA PHE A 221 -1.91 -10.21 -4.65
C PHE A 221 -3.12 -10.71 -3.87
N ALA A 222 -3.95 -11.54 -4.53
CA ALA A 222 -5.03 -12.26 -3.88
C ALA A 222 -5.27 -13.58 -4.61
N GLN A 223 -5.51 -14.66 -3.87
CA GLN A 223 -5.91 -15.98 -4.41
C GLN A 223 -5.06 -16.46 -5.61
N ALA A 224 -3.73 -16.43 -5.46
CA ALA A 224 -2.76 -16.82 -6.51
C ALA A 224 -2.86 -16.00 -7.81
N ARG A 225 -3.32 -14.75 -7.70
CA ARG A 225 -3.35 -13.78 -8.80
C ARG A 225 -2.66 -12.48 -8.37
N ALA A 226 -2.05 -11.80 -9.33
CA ALA A 226 -1.63 -10.41 -9.16
C ALA A 226 -2.68 -9.47 -9.75
N TYR A 227 -2.89 -8.33 -9.11
CA TYR A 227 -3.81 -7.28 -9.52
C TYR A 227 -3.01 -6.00 -9.71
N VAL A 228 -3.13 -5.38 -10.88
CA VAL A 228 -2.32 -4.20 -11.27
C VAL A 228 -3.22 -3.07 -11.72
N SER A 229 -3.16 -1.92 -11.04
CA SER A 229 -3.89 -0.70 -11.43
C SER A 229 -3.27 -0.06 -12.67
N ASN A 230 -4.08 0.30 -13.67
CA ASN A 230 -3.65 0.86 -14.96
C ASN A 230 -4.25 2.25 -15.14
N GLN A 231 -3.47 3.29 -14.84
CA GLN A 231 -3.97 4.66 -14.68
C GLN A 231 -4.69 5.19 -15.92
N TYR A 232 -4.16 4.92 -17.12
CA TYR A 232 -4.66 5.57 -18.35
C TYR A 232 -5.69 4.71 -19.09
N GLU A 233 -6.02 3.55 -18.54
CA GLU A 233 -7.03 2.64 -19.09
C GLU A 233 -8.20 2.45 -18.13
N ASP A 234 -8.20 3.12 -16.97
CA ASP A 234 -9.25 3.04 -15.95
C ASP A 234 -9.61 1.58 -15.58
N THR A 235 -8.58 0.71 -15.51
CA THR A 235 -8.76 -0.73 -15.29
C THR A 235 -7.78 -1.30 -14.28
N VAL A 236 -8.13 -2.45 -13.71
CA VAL A 236 -7.21 -3.36 -13.02
C VAL A 236 -6.96 -4.59 -13.89
N SER A 237 -5.70 -4.88 -14.18
CA SER A 237 -5.28 -6.11 -14.87
C SER A 237 -5.14 -7.24 -13.85
N VAL A 238 -5.65 -8.42 -14.17
CA VAL A 238 -5.58 -9.62 -13.32
C VAL A 238 -4.68 -10.64 -13.99
N ILE A 239 -3.66 -11.12 -13.28
CA ILE A 239 -2.61 -11.98 -13.81
C ILE A 239 -2.60 -13.30 -13.02
N ASP A 240 -2.61 -14.43 -13.72
CA ASP A 240 -2.43 -15.74 -13.08
C ASP A 240 -0.97 -15.92 -12.64
N MET A 241 -0.72 -16.23 -11.36
CA MET A 241 0.65 -16.31 -10.83
C MET A 241 1.42 -17.56 -11.27
N GLY A 242 0.71 -18.59 -11.76
CA GLY A 242 1.30 -19.82 -12.26
C GLY A 242 1.75 -19.69 -13.71
N THR A 243 0.92 -19.11 -14.58
CA THR A 243 1.24 -18.93 -16.01
C THR A 243 1.89 -17.59 -16.32
N LEU A 244 1.72 -16.58 -15.46
CA LEU A 244 2.08 -15.18 -15.69
C LEU A 244 1.40 -14.56 -16.92
N GLU A 245 0.17 -14.99 -17.19
CA GLU A 245 -0.67 -14.43 -18.24
C GLU A 245 -1.75 -13.52 -17.65
N THR A 246 -2.04 -12.41 -18.33
CA THR A 246 -3.17 -11.54 -18.00
C THR A 246 -4.47 -12.24 -18.40
N ILE A 247 -5.29 -12.59 -17.39
CA ILE A 247 -6.53 -13.36 -17.56
C ILE A 247 -7.80 -12.49 -17.56
N ALA A 248 -7.72 -11.25 -17.06
CA ALA A 248 -8.83 -10.31 -17.09
C ALA A 248 -8.34 -8.85 -17.03
N LYS A 249 -9.22 -7.93 -17.47
CA LYS A 249 -9.15 -6.51 -17.17
C LYS A 249 -10.50 -6.07 -16.61
N ILE A 250 -10.48 -5.50 -15.41
CA ILE A 250 -11.69 -5.07 -14.68
C ILE A 250 -11.78 -3.56 -14.80
N ALA A 251 -12.86 -3.04 -15.35
CA ALA A 251 -13.11 -1.59 -15.36
C ALA A 251 -13.33 -1.11 -13.92
N VAL A 252 -12.67 -0.02 -13.55
CA VAL A 252 -12.81 0.67 -12.26
C VAL A 252 -13.06 2.16 -12.53
N GLY A 253 -12.83 3.01 -11.52
CA GLY A 253 -12.98 4.44 -11.69
C GLY A 253 -11.80 5.12 -12.38
N GLU A 254 -11.95 6.42 -12.66
CA GLU A 254 -10.95 7.21 -13.40
C GLU A 254 -9.61 7.31 -12.66
N TYR A 255 -8.53 7.00 -13.38
CA TYR A 255 -7.14 7.13 -12.95
C TYR A 255 -6.81 6.32 -11.67
N PRO A 256 -6.92 4.97 -11.70
CA PRO A 256 -6.66 4.12 -10.55
C PRO A 256 -5.17 4.13 -10.18
N GLU A 257 -4.87 4.37 -8.90
CA GLU A 257 -3.52 4.37 -8.35
C GLU A 257 -3.33 3.28 -7.28
N GLY A 258 -3.49 3.63 -6.00
CA GLY A 258 -3.30 2.73 -4.87
C GLY A 258 -4.20 1.50 -4.98
N ILE A 259 -3.61 0.33 -4.73
CA ILE A 259 -4.31 -0.95 -4.75
C ILE A 259 -3.85 -1.81 -3.57
N ASP A 260 -4.78 -2.37 -2.83
CA ASP A 260 -4.50 -3.21 -1.65
C ASP A 260 -5.56 -4.30 -1.49
N VAL A 261 -5.31 -5.30 -0.64
CA VAL A 261 -6.16 -6.48 -0.47
C VAL A 261 -6.70 -6.58 0.95
N THR A 262 -7.95 -6.99 1.09
CA THR A 262 -8.54 -7.28 2.41
C THR A 262 -7.82 -8.45 3.10
N SER A 263 -7.87 -8.48 4.42
CA SER A 263 -7.17 -9.45 5.27
C SER A 263 -7.58 -10.90 4.98
N ASP A 264 -8.83 -11.11 4.55
CA ASP A 264 -9.37 -12.40 4.13
C ASP A 264 -8.99 -12.80 2.68
N GLY A 265 -8.37 -11.89 1.93
CA GLY A 265 -8.01 -12.08 0.52
C GLY A 265 -9.21 -12.19 -0.43
N ALA A 266 -10.41 -11.81 -0.01
CA ALA A 266 -11.64 -11.91 -0.80
C ALA A 266 -11.92 -10.66 -1.64
N SER A 267 -11.33 -9.51 -1.31
CA SER A 267 -11.54 -8.27 -2.02
C SER A 267 -10.24 -7.51 -2.30
N VAL A 268 -10.19 -6.84 -3.45
CA VAL A 268 -9.13 -5.88 -3.80
C VAL A 268 -9.74 -4.49 -3.86
N LEU A 269 -9.10 -3.53 -3.19
CA LEU A 269 -9.54 -2.16 -3.04
C LEU A 269 -8.69 -1.27 -3.94
N VAL A 270 -9.31 -0.35 -4.69
CA VAL A 270 -8.63 0.49 -5.69
C VAL A 270 -9.01 1.95 -5.50
N ALA A 271 -8.03 2.82 -5.25
CA ALA A 271 -8.21 4.26 -5.16
C ALA A 271 -8.21 4.89 -6.56
N ASN A 272 -9.32 5.50 -6.96
CA ASN A 272 -9.50 6.14 -8.27
C ASN A 272 -9.29 7.65 -8.14
N TRP A 273 -8.11 8.15 -8.51
CA TRP A 273 -7.69 9.52 -8.19
C TRP A 273 -8.67 10.55 -8.73
N PHE A 274 -8.97 10.53 -10.04
CA PHE A 274 -9.75 11.60 -10.65
C PHE A 274 -11.25 11.47 -10.40
N GLU A 275 -11.72 10.27 -10.04
CA GLU A 275 -13.13 10.06 -9.70
C GLU A 275 -13.44 10.27 -8.21
N ASN A 276 -12.43 10.38 -7.34
CA ASN A 276 -12.61 10.54 -5.89
C ASN A 276 -13.40 9.39 -5.24
N THR A 277 -13.13 8.17 -5.70
CA THR A 277 -13.78 6.95 -5.17
C THR A 277 -12.77 5.87 -4.79
N LEU A 278 -13.21 4.97 -3.91
CA LEU A 278 -12.56 3.70 -3.60
C LEU A 278 -13.44 2.57 -4.12
N SER A 279 -12.96 1.78 -5.07
CA SER A 279 -13.67 0.61 -5.62
C SER A 279 -13.31 -0.67 -4.88
N ARG A 280 -14.30 -1.51 -4.55
CA ARG A 280 -14.12 -2.88 -4.07
C ARG A 280 -14.35 -3.87 -5.20
N ILE A 281 -13.33 -4.65 -5.53
CA ILE A 281 -13.39 -5.74 -6.49
C ILE A 281 -13.53 -7.06 -5.72
N ASP A 282 -14.57 -7.83 -6.01
CA ASP A 282 -14.66 -9.22 -5.54
C ASP A 282 -13.74 -10.12 -6.39
N VAL A 283 -12.79 -10.81 -5.74
CA VAL A 283 -11.75 -11.56 -6.45
C VAL A 283 -12.27 -12.86 -7.09
N SER A 284 -13.43 -13.35 -6.63
CA SER A 284 -14.05 -14.57 -7.15
C SER A 284 -14.75 -14.32 -8.49
N SER A 285 -15.55 -13.26 -8.55
CA SER A 285 -16.31 -12.83 -9.72
C SER A 285 -15.52 -11.92 -10.66
N LEU A 286 -14.43 -11.30 -10.17
CA LEU A 286 -13.63 -10.30 -10.90
C LEU A 286 -14.48 -9.10 -11.35
N THR A 287 -15.33 -8.61 -10.45
CA THR A 287 -16.20 -7.44 -10.71
C THR A 287 -16.13 -6.45 -9.57
N VAL A 288 -16.36 -5.16 -9.87
CA VAL A 288 -16.57 -4.14 -8.84
C VAL A 288 -17.95 -4.38 -8.21
N VAL A 289 -17.97 -4.62 -6.90
CA VAL A 289 -19.18 -4.94 -6.14
C VAL A 289 -19.63 -3.78 -5.25
N GLU A 290 -18.73 -2.85 -4.94
CA GLU A 290 -19.01 -1.72 -4.08
C GLU A 290 -18.09 -0.54 -4.42
N GLN A 291 -18.56 0.67 -4.15
CA GLN A 291 -17.78 1.90 -4.28
C GLN A 291 -18.13 2.85 -3.14
N TRP A 292 -17.12 3.56 -2.64
CA TRP A 292 -17.29 4.61 -1.64
C TRP A 292 -16.67 5.91 -2.14
N GLU A 293 -17.32 7.02 -1.82
CA GLU A 293 -16.74 8.36 -1.98
C GLU A 293 -15.53 8.54 -1.06
N THR A 294 -14.51 9.26 -1.51
CA THR A 294 -13.33 9.61 -0.70
C THR A 294 -13.22 11.13 -0.53
N GLY A 295 -12.11 11.62 0.03
CA GLY A 295 -11.67 13.00 -0.20
C GLY A 295 -11.13 13.18 -1.64
N ASP A 296 -10.79 14.41 -1.99
CA ASP A 296 -10.29 14.75 -3.33
C ASP A 296 -8.87 14.21 -3.59
N GLY A 297 -8.66 13.57 -4.74
CA GLY A 297 -7.43 12.94 -5.18
C GLY A 297 -6.94 11.77 -4.32
N PRO A 298 -7.73 10.69 -4.13
CA PRO A 298 -7.29 9.51 -3.39
C PRO A 298 -6.10 8.84 -4.10
N ARG A 299 -5.02 8.67 -3.35
CA ARG A 299 -3.74 8.13 -3.85
C ARG A 299 -3.42 6.78 -3.24
N ALA A 300 -3.53 6.69 -1.91
CA ALA A 300 -3.32 5.47 -1.12
C ALA A 300 -2.06 4.67 -1.55
N PHE A 301 -0.93 5.35 -1.69
CA PHE A 301 0.28 4.72 -2.22
C PHE A 301 1.03 3.93 -1.14
N GLY A 302 0.75 2.62 -1.07
CA GLY A 302 1.34 1.67 -0.12
C GLY A 302 0.26 0.80 0.52
N ALA A 303 0.54 0.22 1.69
CA ALA A 303 -0.43 -0.58 2.44
C ALA A 303 -1.41 0.33 3.19
N PHE A 304 -2.69 0.28 2.83
CA PHE A 304 -3.69 1.23 3.30
C PHE A 304 -4.88 0.57 4.00
N ILE A 305 -4.91 -0.75 4.09
CA ILE A 305 -5.91 -1.50 4.86
C ILE A 305 -5.32 -1.92 6.20
N LEU A 306 -6.06 -1.70 7.28
CA LEU A 306 -5.82 -2.31 8.58
C LEU A 306 -6.68 -3.57 8.70
N PRO A 307 -6.06 -4.75 8.81
CA PRO A 307 -6.75 -5.98 9.19
C PRO A 307 -7.34 -5.91 10.60
N ASP A 308 -8.39 -6.68 10.85
CA ASP A 308 -8.85 -6.97 12.22
C ASP A 308 -7.99 -7.97 13.01
#